data_AF-A0A954K722-F1
#
_entry.id   AF-A0A954K722-F1
#
_cell.length_a   1.000
_cell.length_b   1.000
_cell.length_c   1.000
_cell.angle_alpha   90.00
_cell.angle_beta   90.00
_cell.angle_gamma   90.00
#
_symmetry.space_group_name_H-M   'P 1'
#
loop_
_entity.id
_entity.type
_entity.pdbx_description
1 polymer ?
#
loop_
_entity_poly.entity_id
_entity_poly.type
_entity_poly.pdbx_seq_one_letter_code
_entity_poly.pdbx_strand_id
1 'polypeptide(L)'
;MLQNILFHAILFLTLLVSVPPVMAQQKSKATPADNSTLTGKVMVGYQGWFNCPDDGAELGWKHWARQGHQPFGPGNVTVDLWPDVSELDADERYATEFQNADGSKAEVFSSANRKTVMRHFRWMQEYGIDGAFLQRFASGLSHTKLLQNKNRVLNHVREGARESGRTFAVMYDLSGLQAGEVERVFNDWIELREIQRVAEDAQYQRHNGKPLVAVWGVGFSDNRPYSLQECFELVKQLKASGCAVMLGVPSFWREGPRDAVNDPLLHQIIKAADIVSPWTIGRYRNPEEATRHANRVWQPDRQWCAEKGLDFLPVAFPGFSWSNLHGGELNQIPRLKGKFFWSQITAAKQIGCEMIYVAMFDEVDEATAIFKCTNHPPTGNGGKFITYEGLPGDHYLQLAGKASRLLKEDTETVPVKKEDGRQLLIGYGEGVLQLDEQNHIVWHYHPADIETVYDAWQLPNGNVLFCHRYGVREVTPDQKTVWDYKIPREPGKQEINSCQPLPDGKVLILDCGNQKLLEVNRDQSVTHSIDLPDGGKNVHNRYMQARKTPQGTYLISYRDNKLILELNADGKEVWRYKLNDNDRAFTAIRLPNGRTLIPCITSYRIIEVDQEGKITWELDKQDDLG
;
A
#
# COMPACT_ATOMS: atom_id res chain seq x y z
N MET A 1 -15.44 -17.39 -79.46
CA MET A 1 -14.16 -17.10 -80.14
C MET A 1 -13.33 -16.31 -79.15
N LEU A 2 -12.31 -16.91 -78.52
CA LEU A 2 -10.89 -16.84 -78.96
C LEU A 2 -10.43 -15.37 -78.99
N GLN A 3 -9.50 -14.87 -78.16
CA GLN A 3 -8.22 -15.43 -77.73
C GLN A 3 -7.69 -14.75 -76.45
N ASN A 4 -7.00 -15.56 -75.63
CA ASN A 4 -6.02 -15.18 -74.61
C ASN A 4 -4.82 -14.42 -75.22
N ILE A 5 -4.23 -13.45 -74.50
CA ILE A 5 -2.77 -13.36 -74.28
C ILE A 5 -2.47 -12.77 -72.88
N LEU A 6 -1.60 -13.51 -72.18
CA LEU A 6 -0.90 -13.29 -70.90
C LEU A 6 -0.39 -11.85 -70.62
N PHE A 7 -0.48 -11.43 -69.35
CA PHE A 7 0.59 -10.69 -68.68
C PHE A 7 0.70 -11.13 -67.21
N HIS A 8 1.93 -11.40 -66.77
CA HIS A 8 2.29 -11.85 -65.42
C HIS A 8 1.97 -10.77 -64.37
N ALA A 9 1.27 -11.13 -63.30
CA ALA A 9 1.21 -10.34 -62.07
C ALA A 9 1.40 -11.24 -60.86
N ILE A 10 2.50 -11.00 -60.16
CA ILE A 10 2.92 -11.61 -58.90
C ILE A 10 1.85 -11.31 -57.84
N LEU A 11 1.30 -12.36 -57.24
CA LEU A 11 0.33 -12.27 -56.15
C LEU A 11 1.06 -11.88 -54.86
N PHE A 12 1.08 -10.58 -54.52
CA PHE A 12 1.42 -10.13 -53.18
C PHE A 12 0.21 -10.40 -52.28
N LEU A 13 0.27 -11.48 -51.50
CA LEU A 13 -0.67 -11.76 -50.43
C LEU A 13 -0.32 -10.86 -49.23
N THR A 14 -0.87 -9.65 -49.19
CA THR A 14 -0.86 -8.83 -47.97
C THR A 14 -1.75 -9.50 -46.93
N LEU A 15 -1.12 -10.19 -45.98
CA LEU A 15 -1.77 -10.62 -44.73
C LEU A 15 -2.13 -9.35 -43.95
N LEU A 16 -3.38 -8.89 -44.09
CA LEU A 16 -4.01 -7.98 -43.16
C LEU A 16 -4.16 -8.72 -41.82
N VAL A 17 -3.18 -8.57 -40.94
CA VAL A 17 -3.32 -8.93 -39.54
C VAL A 17 -4.35 -7.98 -38.96
N SER A 18 -5.60 -8.44 -38.85
CA SER A 18 -6.61 -7.81 -38.02
C SER A 18 -6.11 -7.88 -36.59
N VAL A 19 -5.52 -6.78 -36.11
CA VAL A 19 -5.27 -6.59 -34.68
C VAL A 19 -6.64 -6.68 -34.01
N PRO A 20 -6.90 -7.66 -33.13
CA PRO A 20 -8.13 -7.65 -32.37
C PRO A 20 -8.20 -6.33 -31.61
N PRO A 21 -9.37 -5.67 -31.52
CA PRO A 21 -9.49 -4.47 -30.71
C PRO A 21 -8.97 -4.83 -29.32
N VAL A 22 -8.00 -4.05 -28.84
CA VAL A 22 -7.56 -4.06 -27.46
C VAL A 22 -8.83 -4.09 -26.64
N MET A 23 -9.12 -5.21 -25.97
CA MET A 23 -10.19 -5.25 -24.99
C MET A 23 -9.82 -4.16 -24.00
N ALA A 24 -10.54 -3.04 -24.04
CA ALA A 24 -10.50 -2.06 -22.99
C ALA A 24 -10.70 -2.87 -21.70
N GLN A 25 -9.69 -2.88 -20.82
CA GLN A 25 -9.85 -3.38 -19.47
C GLN A 25 -11.12 -2.72 -18.96
N GLN A 26 -12.16 -3.52 -18.77
CA GLN A 26 -13.35 -3.10 -18.07
C GLN A 26 -12.83 -2.65 -16.71
N LYS A 27 -12.72 -1.33 -16.48
CA LYS A 27 -12.37 -0.79 -15.16
C LYS A 27 -13.34 -1.43 -14.19
N SER A 28 -12.87 -2.37 -13.35
CA SER A 28 -13.71 -2.96 -12.32
C SER A 28 -14.30 -1.80 -11.52
N LYS A 29 -15.63 -1.70 -11.42
CA LYS A 29 -16.24 -0.70 -10.54
C LYS A 29 -15.62 -0.89 -9.15
N ALA A 30 -14.88 0.10 -8.68
CA ALA A 30 -14.25 0.05 -7.36
C ALA A 30 -15.33 -0.22 -6.30
N THR A 31 -15.08 -1.20 -5.43
CA THR A 31 -16.00 -1.54 -4.33
C THR A 31 -16.24 -0.29 -3.47
N PRO A 32 -17.50 0.12 -3.23
CA PRO A 32 -17.80 1.23 -2.34
C PRO A 32 -17.13 1.04 -0.97
N ALA A 33 -16.63 2.12 -0.38
CA ALA A 33 -16.09 2.09 0.97
C ALA A 33 -17.22 1.76 1.96
N ASP A 34 -16.94 0.85 2.88
CA ASP A 34 -17.84 0.56 4.00
C ASP A 34 -18.04 1.84 4.84
N ASN A 35 -19.27 2.22 5.12
CA ASN A 35 -19.57 3.43 5.87
C ASN A 35 -19.88 3.16 7.35
N SER A 36 -19.84 1.91 7.81
CA SER A 36 -20.33 1.53 9.15
C SER A 36 -19.29 1.71 10.26
N THR A 37 -18.00 1.65 9.90
CA THR A 37 -16.87 1.84 10.82
C THR A 37 -15.73 2.63 10.18
N LEU A 38 -14.85 3.20 11.01
CA LEU A 38 -13.56 3.73 10.58
C LEU A 38 -12.45 2.67 10.55
N THR A 39 -12.64 1.53 11.22
CA THR A 39 -11.69 0.42 11.24
C THR A 39 -11.31 -0.01 9.82
N GLY A 40 -10.02 -0.23 9.59
CA GLY A 40 -9.46 -0.64 8.30
C GLY A 40 -9.42 0.47 7.26
N LYS A 41 -9.50 1.75 7.64
CA LYS A 41 -9.60 2.87 6.68
C LYS A 41 -8.47 3.87 6.76
N VAL A 42 -8.17 4.42 5.58
CA VAL A 42 -7.43 5.67 5.42
C VAL A 42 -8.43 6.77 5.07
N MET A 43 -8.63 7.70 6.01
CA MET A 43 -9.42 8.90 5.80
C MET A 43 -8.51 10.10 5.65
N VAL A 44 -8.82 10.98 4.70
CA VAL A 44 -8.05 12.21 4.48
C VAL A 44 -8.75 13.41 5.11
N GLY A 45 -7.99 14.38 5.62
CA GLY A 45 -8.53 15.72 5.88
C GLY A 45 -8.78 16.46 4.57
N TYR A 46 -9.92 17.12 4.45
CA TYR A 46 -10.30 17.87 3.25
C TYR A 46 -10.74 19.27 3.65
N GLN A 47 -9.97 20.29 3.26
CA GLN A 47 -10.21 21.67 3.64
C GLN A 47 -11.33 22.30 2.81
N GLY A 48 -11.27 22.17 1.48
CA GLY A 48 -12.27 22.70 0.57
C GLY A 48 -12.42 24.23 0.64
N TRP A 49 -11.36 24.96 1.00
CA TRP A 49 -11.42 26.39 1.33
C TRP A 49 -10.80 27.33 0.30
N PHE A 50 -10.21 26.78 -0.77
CA PHE A 50 -9.57 27.57 -1.82
C PHE A 50 -10.64 28.18 -2.73
N ASN A 51 -10.69 29.50 -2.83
CA ASN A 51 -11.68 30.22 -3.63
C ASN A 51 -11.00 31.14 -4.65
N CYS A 52 -11.70 31.43 -5.75
CA CYS A 52 -11.23 32.32 -6.80
C CYS A 52 -12.24 33.44 -7.06
N PRO A 53 -11.83 34.57 -7.65
CA PRO A 53 -12.79 35.50 -8.26
C PRO A 53 -13.71 34.75 -9.22
N ASP A 54 -14.99 35.15 -9.23
CA ASP A 54 -16.02 34.63 -10.14
C ASP A 54 -16.40 33.14 -9.96
N ASP A 55 -15.95 32.47 -8.90
CA ASP A 55 -16.38 31.10 -8.55
C ASP A 55 -17.82 31.03 -7.96
N GLY A 56 -18.44 32.20 -7.77
CA GLY A 56 -19.76 32.39 -7.20
C GLY A 56 -19.84 32.31 -5.67
N ALA A 57 -18.71 32.23 -4.96
CA ALA A 57 -18.65 32.32 -3.50
C ALA A 57 -18.43 33.76 -3.00
N GLU A 58 -17.96 34.66 -3.87
CA GLU A 58 -17.65 36.06 -3.54
C GLU A 58 -16.64 36.22 -2.39
N LEU A 59 -15.64 35.31 -2.34
CA LEU A 59 -14.58 35.32 -1.32
C LEU A 59 -13.21 35.77 -1.88
N GLY A 60 -13.14 36.05 -3.18
CA GLY A 60 -11.89 36.39 -3.86
C GLY A 60 -10.89 35.23 -3.85
N TRP A 61 -9.59 35.54 -3.88
CA TRP A 61 -8.48 34.59 -3.83
C TRP A 61 -8.23 34.04 -2.41
N LYS A 62 -9.28 33.54 -1.75
CA LYS A 62 -9.19 33.03 -0.38
C LYS A 62 -8.28 31.80 -0.33
N HIS A 63 -7.37 31.77 0.66
CA HIS A 63 -6.32 30.75 0.86
C HIS A 63 -5.27 30.63 -0.25
N TRP A 64 -5.45 31.25 -1.41
CA TRP A 64 -4.39 31.41 -2.43
C TRP A 64 -3.51 32.62 -2.17
N ALA A 65 -4.11 33.72 -1.72
CA ALA A 65 -3.46 35.02 -1.58
C ALA A 65 -3.56 35.56 -0.14
N ARG A 66 -2.55 36.33 0.28
CA ARG A 66 -2.53 37.00 1.60
C ARG A 66 -3.64 38.05 1.70
N GLN A 67 -3.89 38.76 0.62
CA GLN A 67 -4.98 39.71 0.46
C GLN A 67 -5.93 39.17 -0.62
N GLY A 68 -6.97 38.45 -0.21
CA GLY A 68 -7.87 37.76 -1.14
C GLY A 68 -8.64 38.66 -2.12
N HIS A 69 -8.77 39.95 -1.83
CA HIS A 69 -9.41 40.92 -2.72
C HIS A 69 -8.45 41.52 -3.77
N GLN A 70 -7.14 41.23 -3.67
CA GLN A 70 -6.11 41.63 -4.63
C GLN A 70 -5.75 40.45 -5.54
N PRO A 71 -5.22 40.67 -6.75
CA PRO A 71 -4.81 39.59 -7.64
C PRO A 71 -3.84 38.61 -6.98
N PHE A 72 -4.08 37.31 -7.16
CA PHE A 72 -3.16 36.24 -6.75
C PHE A 72 -1.96 36.21 -7.69
N GLY A 73 -0.78 36.51 -7.16
CA GLY A 73 0.42 36.74 -7.93
C GLY A 73 1.65 36.99 -7.06
N PRO A 74 2.79 37.31 -7.66
CA PRO A 74 4.02 37.61 -6.93
C PRO A 74 3.83 38.62 -5.81
N GLY A 75 4.34 38.30 -4.62
CA GLY A 75 4.19 39.11 -3.41
C GLY A 75 2.84 38.97 -2.68
N ASN A 76 1.80 38.42 -3.33
CA ASN A 76 0.49 38.16 -2.76
C ASN A 76 0.13 36.67 -2.88
N VAL A 77 0.86 35.81 -2.17
CA VAL A 77 0.79 34.34 -2.22
C VAL A 77 0.87 33.75 -0.83
N THR A 78 0.14 32.66 -0.60
CA THR A 78 0.20 31.86 0.63
C THR A 78 0.62 30.41 0.40
N VAL A 79 0.64 29.92 -0.84
CA VAL A 79 0.87 28.49 -1.15
C VAL A 79 2.31 28.13 -1.43
N ASP A 80 2.73 26.94 -0.97
CA ASP A 80 4.06 26.40 -1.20
C ASP A 80 4.06 25.21 -2.17
N LEU A 81 2.89 24.61 -2.45
CA LEU A 81 2.68 23.66 -3.54
C LEU A 81 1.78 24.26 -4.62
N TRP A 82 1.95 23.78 -5.86
CA TRP A 82 1.09 24.17 -6.98
C TRP A 82 0.29 22.97 -7.50
N PRO A 83 -1.04 23.09 -7.64
CA PRO A 83 -1.88 21.99 -8.11
C PRO A 83 -1.57 21.62 -9.56
N ASP A 84 -1.71 20.34 -9.89
CA ASP A 84 -1.77 19.89 -11.28
C ASP A 84 -3.18 20.13 -11.83
N VAL A 85 -3.27 21.02 -12.82
CA VAL A 85 -4.53 21.41 -13.47
C VAL A 85 -4.78 20.72 -14.81
N SER A 86 -3.95 19.75 -15.19
CA SER A 86 -4.01 19.09 -16.50
C SER A 86 -5.32 18.33 -16.74
N GLU A 87 -5.91 17.76 -15.69
CA GLU A 87 -7.19 17.02 -15.75
C GLU A 87 -8.44 17.88 -15.52
N LEU A 88 -8.29 19.18 -15.26
CA LEU A 88 -9.41 20.09 -15.04
C LEU A 88 -10.07 20.47 -16.36
N ASP A 89 -11.36 20.79 -16.34
CA ASP A 89 -12.04 21.41 -17.47
C ASP A 89 -11.76 22.93 -17.49
N ALA A 90 -12.09 23.60 -18.59
CA ALA A 90 -11.90 25.05 -18.72
C ALA A 90 -12.67 25.87 -17.67
N ASP A 91 -13.86 25.41 -17.24
CA ASP A 91 -14.69 26.08 -16.24
C ASP A 91 -14.22 25.85 -14.79
N GLU A 92 -13.15 25.08 -14.60
CA GLU A 92 -12.55 24.79 -13.30
C GLU A 92 -11.21 25.49 -13.08
N ARG A 93 -10.65 26.07 -14.16
CA ARG A 93 -9.34 26.70 -14.19
C ARG A 93 -9.47 28.21 -14.07
N TYR A 94 -8.71 28.79 -13.15
CA TYR A 94 -8.71 30.22 -12.86
C TYR A 94 -7.29 30.76 -13.08
N ALA A 95 -7.14 31.65 -14.05
CA ALA A 95 -5.86 32.26 -14.39
C ALA A 95 -5.37 33.19 -13.26
N THR A 96 -4.08 33.10 -12.97
CA THR A 96 -3.40 33.89 -11.94
C THR A 96 -2.49 34.94 -12.59
N GLU A 97 -1.85 35.77 -11.78
CA GLU A 97 -0.80 36.70 -12.26
C GLU A 97 0.60 36.05 -12.28
N PHE A 98 0.71 34.76 -11.94
CA PHE A 98 1.94 34.00 -12.15
C PHE A 98 2.07 33.51 -13.59
N GLN A 99 3.31 33.27 -14.02
CA GLN A 99 3.62 32.73 -15.35
C GLN A 99 4.38 31.42 -15.27
N ASN A 100 3.99 30.48 -16.13
CA ASN A 100 4.71 29.25 -16.39
C ASN A 100 6.02 29.55 -17.14
N ALA A 101 6.91 28.55 -17.24
CA ALA A 101 8.20 28.69 -17.92
C ALA A 101 8.08 29.05 -19.41
N ASP A 102 6.97 28.69 -20.06
CA ASP A 102 6.65 29.02 -21.45
C ASP A 102 6.00 30.41 -21.65
N GLY A 103 5.80 31.16 -20.56
CA GLY A 103 5.17 32.48 -20.57
C GLY A 103 3.64 32.48 -20.52
N SER A 104 2.99 31.30 -20.54
CA SER A 104 1.55 31.20 -20.31
C SER A 104 1.17 31.57 -18.87
N LYS A 105 -0.07 32.04 -18.66
CA LYS A 105 -0.57 32.30 -17.30
C LYS A 105 -0.70 30.97 -16.55
N ALA A 106 -0.21 30.94 -15.33
CA ALA A 106 -0.43 29.82 -14.43
C ALA A 106 -1.86 29.83 -13.91
N GLU A 107 -2.43 28.64 -13.73
CA GLU A 107 -3.83 28.46 -13.34
C GLU A 107 -3.93 27.64 -12.05
N VAL A 108 -5.02 27.85 -11.32
CA VAL A 108 -5.41 27.08 -10.14
C VAL A 108 -6.90 26.74 -10.19
N PHE A 109 -7.41 26.07 -9.16
CA PHE A 109 -8.83 25.68 -9.04
C PHE A 109 -9.54 26.44 -7.92
N SER A 110 -10.88 26.40 -7.93
CA SER A 110 -11.73 26.74 -6.79
C SER A 110 -12.44 25.51 -6.23
N SER A 111 -12.48 25.41 -4.90
CA SER A 111 -13.24 24.40 -4.15
C SER A 111 -14.74 24.65 -4.20
N ALA A 112 -15.18 25.88 -4.53
CA ALA A 112 -16.60 26.18 -4.73
C ALA A 112 -17.15 25.59 -6.05
N ASN A 113 -16.27 25.22 -6.98
CA ASN A 113 -16.65 24.55 -8.22
C ASN A 113 -17.01 23.07 -7.93
N ARG A 114 -18.21 22.67 -8.34
CA ARG A 114 -18.72 21.30 -8.18
C ARG A 114 -17.79 20.27 -8.81
N LYS A 115 -17.42 20.46 -10.08
CA LYS A 115 -16.62 19.49 -10.84
C LYS A 115 -15.26 19.22 -10.17
N THR A 116 -14.66 20.24 -9.55
CA THR A 116 -13.40 20.10 -8.83
C THR A 116 -13.55 19.08 -7.70
N VAL A 117 -14.55 19.27 -6.84
CA VAL A 117 -14.80 18.38 -5.70
C VAL A 117 -15.18 16.98 -6.19
N MET A 118 -16.00 16.86 -7.23
CA MET A 118 -16.34 15.57 -7.84
C MET A 118 -15.10 14.82 -8.32
N ARG A 119 -14.15 15.51 -8.95
CA ARG A 119 -12.87 14.93 -9.40
C ARG A 119 -11.98 14.53 -8.24
N HIS A 120 -11.94 15.30 -7.17
CA HIS A 120 -11.20 14.92 -5.96
C HIS A 120 -11.72 13.60 -5.39
N PHE A 121 -13.04 13.42 -5.32
CA PHE A 121 -13.66 12.17 -4.90
C PHE A 121 -13.46 11.02 -5.90
N ARG A 122 -13.45 11.32 -7.21
CA ARG A 122 -13.05 10.34 -8.25
C ARG A 122 -11.62 9.86 -8.03
N TRP A 123 -10.67 10.76 -7.77
CA TRP A 123 -9.30 10.37 -7.44
C TRP A 123 -9.28 9.50 -6.18
N MET A 124 -9.98 9.87 -5.11
CA MET A 124 -10.05 9.03 -3.91
C MET A 124 -10.52 7.60 -4.24
N GLN A 125 -11.54 7.45 -5.10
CA GLN A 125 -11.96 6.13 -5.59
C GLN A 125 -10.88 5.43 -6.42
N GLU A 126 -10.26 6.12 -7.39
CA GLU A 126 -9.25 5.55 -8.30
C GLU A 126 -8.02 5.01 -7.56
N TYR A 127 -7.58 5.71 -6.51
CA TYR A 127 -6.42 5.28 -5.72
C TYR A 127 -6.79 4.39 -4.53
N GLY A 128 -8.08 4.22 -4.22
CA GLY A 128 -8.54 3.39 -3.11
C GLY A 128 -8.45 4.05 -1.73
N ILE A 129 -8.49 5.38 -1.67
CA ILE A 129 -8.70 6.13 -0.42
C ILE A 129 -10.17 5.95 0.00
N ASP A 130 -10.45 5.80 1.29
CA ASP A 130 -11.79 5.39 1.76
C ASP A 130 -12.79 6.54 1.81
N GLY A 131 -12.32 7.73 2.13
CA GLY A 131 -13.18 8.90 2.28
C GLY A 131 -12.46 10.10 2.87
N ALA A 132 -13.24 11.13 3.20
CA ALA A 132 -12.71 12.40 3.69
C ALA A 132 -13.43 12.92 4.94
N PHE A 133 -12.67 13.53 5.85
CA PHE A 133 -13.21 14.45 6.84
C PHE A 133 -13.26 15.85 6.23
N LEU A 134 -14.47 16.35 5.95
CA LEU A 134 -14.66 17.71 5.50
C LEU A 134 -14.51 18.68 6.69
N GLN A 135 -13.45 19.47 6.67
CA GLN A 135 -13.12 20.38 7.75
C GLN A 135 -13.94 21.68 7.70
N ARG A 136 -14.51 22.05 8.84
CA ARG A 136 -15.34 23.23 9.05
C ARG A 136 -14.75 24.03 10.20
N PHE A 137 -13.92 25.02 9.88
CA PHE A 137 -13.49 26.02 10.86
C PHE A 137 -14.70 26.76 11.44
N ALA A 138 -14.92 26.58 12.74
CA ALA A 138 -16.09 27.06 13.46
C ALA A 138 -16.14 28.59 13.55
N SER A 139 -14.96 29.23 13.57
CA SER A 139 -14.81 30.69 13.50
C SER A 139 -15.44 31.31 12.25
N GLY A 140 -15.54 30.55 11.15
CA GLY A 140 -16.18 30.99 9.92
C GLY A 140 -17.71 30.87 9.89
N LEU A 141 -18.33 30.20 10.86
CA LEU A 141 -19.77 29.89 10.82
C LEU A 141 -20.66 31.10 11.11
N SER A 142 -20.15 32.12 11.82
CA SER A 142 -20.86 33.37 12.10
C SER A 142 -20.93 34.32 10.89
N HIS A 143 -20.18 34.04 9.82
CA HIS A 143 -20.11 34.88 8.62
C HIS A 143 -20.92 34.27 7.49
N THR A 144 -22.02 34.93 7.10
CA THR A 144 -22.99 34.45 6.09
C THR A 144 -22.35 33.90 4.82
N LYS A 145 -21.45 34.65 4.16
CA LYS A 145 -20.78 34.21 2.92
C LYS A 145 -19.91 32.96 3.14
N LEU A 146 -19.20 32.89 4.26
CA LEU A 146 -18.37 31.74 4.60
C LEU A 146 -19.21 30.51 4.91
N LEU A 147 -20.29 30.67 5.67
CA LEU A 147 -21.23 29.59 5.96
C LEU A 147 -21.88 29.05 4.68
N GLN A 148 -22.32 29.94 3.78
CA GLN A 148 -22.87 29.57 2.47
C GLN A 148 -21.85 28.79 1.63
N ASN A 149 -20.59 29.24 1.57
CA ASN A 149 -19.54 28.52 0.86
C ASN A 149 -19.25 27.15 1.50
N LYS A 150 -19.18 27.06 2.83
CA LYS A 150 -19.01 25.77 3.54
C LYS A 150 -20.16 24.80 3.25
N ASN A 151 -21.40 25.29 3.20
CA ASN A 151 -22.57 24.47 2.88
C ASN A 151 -22.58 24.05 1.39
N ARG A 152 -22.15 24.93 0.49
CA ARG A 152 -21.96 24.61 -0.93
C ARG A 152 -20.94 23.49 -1.12
N VAL A 153 -19.76 23.61 -0.51
CA VAL A 153 -18.71 22.58 -0.58
C VAL A 153 -19.17 21.28 0.07
N LEU A 154 -19.88 21.34 1.21
CA LEU A 154 -20.48 20.15 1.83
C LEU A 154 -21.43 19.43 0.86
N ASN A 155 -22.28 20.16 0.14
CA ASN A 155 -23.18 19.54 -0.84
C ASN A 155 -22.43 18.88 -1.99
N HIS A 156 -21.35 19.49 -2.48
CA HIS A 156 -20.48 18.87 -3.49
C HIS A 156 -19.77 17.62 -2.95
N VAL A 157 -19.33 17.64 -1.69
CA VAL A 157 -18.72 16.48 -1.01
C VAL A 157 -19.72 15.33 -0.88
N ARG A 158 -20.97 15.63 -0.47
CA ARG A 158 -22.05 14.63 -0.38
C ARG A 158 -22.30 13.95 -1.72
N GLU A 159 -22.32 14.74 -2.78
CA GLU A 159 -22.50 14.26 -4.14
C GLU A 159 -21.29 13.45 -4.64
N GLY A 160 -20.08 13.97 -4.44
CA GLY A 160 -18.82 13.31 -4.78
C GLY A 160 -18.69 11.95 -4.10
N ALA A 161 -18.98 11.90 -2.81
CA ALA A 161 -19.05 10.68 -2.02
C ALA A 161 -20.04 9.66 -2.61
N ARG A 162 -21.26 10.10 -2.94
CA ARG A 162 -22.30 9.25 -3.56
C ARG A 162 -21.88 8.68 -4.91
N GLU A 163 -21.31 9.49 -5.80
CA GLU A 163 -20.91 9.04 -7.15
C GLU A 163 -19.66 8.13 -7.13
N SER A 164 -18.72 8.42 -6.24
CA SER A 164 -17.46 7.68 -6.10
C SER A 164 -17.55 6.46 -5.18
N GLY A 165 -18.65 6.34 -4.44
CA GLY A 165 -18.80 5.34 -3.37
C GLY A 165 -17.74 5.48 -2.28
N ARG A 166 -17.23 6.70 -2.03
CA ARG A 166 -16.33 7.01 -0.90
C ARG A 166 -17.16 7.60 0.23
N THR A 167 -16.66 7.52 1.46
CA THR A 167 -17.37 8.07 2.63
C THR A 167 -16.97 9.51 2.93
N PHE A 168 -17.77 10.18 3.76
CA PHE A 168 -17.40 11.48 4.32
C PHE A 168 -17.91 11.67 5.74
N ALA A 169 -17.21 12.47 6.55
CA ALA A 169 -17.66 12.94 7.86
C ALA A 169 -17.44 14.45 8.00
N VAL A 170 -18.28 15.10 8.80
CA VAL A 170 -18.05 16.51 9.19
C VAL A 170 -17.02 16.57 10.32
N MET A 171 -16.00 17.41 10.14
CA MET A 171 -15.01 17.73 11.15
C MET A 171 -15.07 19.23 11.48
N TYR A 172 -15.26 19.60 12.74
CA TYR A 172 -15.18 20.98 13.18
C TYR A 172 -13.79 21.32 13.69
N ASP A 173 -13.23 22.43 13.24
CA ASP A 173 -12.00 22.98 13.80
C ASP A 173 -12.32 24.18 14.70
N LEU A 174 -11.92 24.09 15.96
CA LEU A 174 -12.19 25.12 16.97
C LEU A 174 -11.21 26.31 16.88
N SER A 175 -10.21 26.27 16.02
CA SER A 175 -9.20 27.33 15.89
C SER A 175 -9.83 28.66 15.48
N GLY A 176 -9.43 29.72 16.19
CA GLY A 176 -9.94 31.08 16.02
C GLY A 176 -11.22 31.40 16.79
N LEU A 177 -11.86 30.43 17.47
CA LEU A 177 -12.99 30.71 18.35
C LEU A 177 -12.58 31.50 19.60
N GLN A 178 -13.46 32.40 20.03
CA GLN A 178 -13.37 33.11 21.31
C GLN A 178 -14.10 32.36 22.43
N ALA A 179 -13.92 32.80 23.68
CA ALA A 179 -14.68 32.29 24.82
C ALA A 179 -16.19 32.45 24.59
N GLY A 180 -16.97 31.40 24.85
CA GLY A 180 -18.42 31.35 24.65
C GLY A 180 -18.85 31.01 23.21
N GLU A 181 -17.91 30.82 22.27
CA GLU A 181 -18.25 30.60 20.86
C GLU A 181 -18.30 29.11 20.46
N VAL A 182 -17.90 28.19 21.34
CA VAL A 182 -17.91 26.74 21.05
C VAL A 182 -19.31 26.21 20.78
N GLU A 183 -20.35 26.80 21.40
CA GLU A 183 -21.76 26.43 21.19
C GLU A 183 -22.19 26.55 19.73
N ARG A 184 -21.53 27.41 18.93
CA ARG A 184 -21.78 27.52 17.48
C ARG A 184 -21.61 26.19 16.75
N VAL A 185 -20.69 25.35 17.21
CA VAL A 185 -20.44 24.04 16.61
C VAL A 185 -21.68 23.15 16.74
N PHE A 186 -22.28 23.10 17.93
CA PHE A 186 -23.47 22.29 18.15
C PHE A 186 -24.68 22.84 17.38
N ASN A 187 -24.83 24.17 17.33
CA ASN A 187 -25.89 24.82 16.56
C ASN A 187 -25.80 24.49 15.05
N ASP A 188 -24.61 24.59 14.45
CA ASP A 188 -24.40 24.21 13.04
C ASP A 188 -24.65 22.71 12.84
N TRP A 189 -24.17 21.84 13.74
CA TRP A 189 -24.42 20.40 13.63
C TRP A 189 -25.91 20.04 13.63
N ILE A 190 -26.69 20.65 14.53
CA ILE A 190 -28.14 20.45 14.58
C ILE A 190 -28.80 20.95 13.28
N GLU A 191 -28.39 22.09 12.73
CA GLU A 191 -28.90 22.55 11.44
C GLU A 191 -28.58 21.57 10.31
N LEU A 192 -27.33 21.12 10.20
CA LEU A 192 -26.90 20.15 9.18
C LEU A 192 -27.64 18.82 9.30
N ARG A 193 -27.91 18.38 10.53
CA ARG A 193 -28.60 17.14 10.81
C ARG A 193 -30.10 17.23 10.56
N GLU A 194 -30.78 18.20 11.16
CA GLU A 194 -32.24 18.26 11.16
C GLU A 194 -32.79 18.87 9.87
N ILE A 195 -32.09 19.85 9.28
CA ILE A 195 -32.54 20.52 8.05
C ILE A 195 -31.91 19.85 6.82
N GLN A 196 -30.59 19.71 6.80
CA GLN A 196 -29.90 19.19 5.61
C GLN A 196 -29.83 17.65 5.56
N ARG A 197 -30.22 16.97 6.65
CA ARG A 197 -30.22 15.51 6.80
C ARG A 197 -28.88 14.87 6.44
N VAL A 198 -27.77 15.55 6.77
CA VAL A 198 -26.43 15.12 6.35
C VAL A 198 -26.06 13.73 6.87
N ALA A 199 -26.46 13.40 8.10
CA ALA A 199 -26.16 12.14 8.76
C ALA A 199 -26.93 10.93 8.16
N GLU A 200 -27.93 11.21 7.33
CA GLU A 200 -28.74 10.20 6.64
C GLU A 200 -28.19 9.86 5.25
N ASP A 201 -27.20 10.58 4.74
CA ASP A 201 -26.57 10.20 3.49
C ASP A 201 -26.03 8.77 3.58
N ALA A 202 -26.26 8.00 2.51
CA ALA A 202 -25.79 6.64 2.41
C ALA A 202 -24.25 6.53 2.40
N GLN A 203 -23.53 7.64 2.21
CA GLN A 203 -22.08 7.70 2.28
C GLN A 203 -21.56 8.48 3.51
N TYR A 204 -22.45 8.89 4.43
CA TYR A 204 -22.02 9.49 5.68
C TYR A 204 -21.31 8.44 6.53
N GLN A 205 -20.09 8.74 6.96
CA GLN A 205 -19.26 7.84 7.75
C GLN A 205 -19.88 7.66 9.14
N ARG A 206 -19.99 6.39 9.54
CA ARG A 206 -20.41 5.96 10.85
C ARG A 206 -19.27 5.25 11.56
N HIS A 207 -19.38 5.18 12.86
CA HIS A 207 -18.50 4.38 13.69
C HIS A 207 -19.31 3.79 14.83
N ASN A 208 -19.18 2.47 15.03
CA ASN A 208 -20.01 1.70 15.96
C ASN A 208 -21.52 1.96 15.77
N GLY A 209 -21.96 2.01 14.49
CA GLY A 209 -23.35 2.19 14.09
C GLY A 209 -23.90 3.61 14.25
N LYS A 210 -23.10 4.58 14.69
CA LYS A 210 -23.52 5.98 14.91
C LYS A 210 -22.90 6.92 13.88
N PRO A 211 -23.60 7.98 13.42
CA PRO A 211 -22.98 9.04 12.62
C PRO A 211 -21.76 9.62 13.32
N LEU A 212 -20.64 9.72 12.62
CA LEU A 212 -19.41 10.26 13.16
C LEU A 212 -19.36 11.79 13.02
N VAL A 213 -18.99 12.49 14.09
CA VAL A 213 -18.62 13.91 14.06
C VAL A 213 -17.23 14.05 14.67
N ALA A 214 -16.35 14.77 13.97
CA ALA A 214 -15.00 15.05 14.45
C ALA A 214 -14.92 16.47 15.03
N VAL A 215 -14.22 16.65 16.14
CA VAL A 215 -13.96 17.95 16.78
C VAL A 215 -12.46 18.09 17.00
N TRP A 216 -11.86 19.04 16.31
CA TRP A 216 -10.44 19.31 16.32
C TRP A 216 -10.09 20.51 17.20
N GLY A 217 -9.03 20.39 17.99
CA GLY A 217 -8.46 21.52 18.71
C GLY A 217 -8.67 21.53 20.22
N VAL A 218 -8.97 20.39 20.84
CA VAL A 218 -9.27 20.32 22.27
C VAL A 218 -8.00 20.02 23.07
N GLY A 219 -7.65 20.89 24.02
CA GLY A 219 -6.57 20.64 24.99
C GLY A 219 -5.18 21.12 24.60
N PHE A 220 -5.02 21.88 23.52
CA PHE A 220 -3.73 22.48 23.16
C PHE A 220 -3.31 23.59 24.13
N SER A 221 -2.03 23.62 24.46
CA SER A 221 -1.43 24.63 25.35
C SER A 221 -0.96 25.91 24.63
N ASP A 222 -1.60 26.25 23.50
CA ASP A 222 -1.29 27.37 22.61
C ASP A 222 -2.14 28.63 22.90
N ASN A 223 -2.67 28.75 24.13
CA ASN A 223 -3.46 29.88 24.63
C ASN A 223 -4.79 30.12 23.87
N ARG A 224 -5.51 29.04 23.54
CA ARG A 224 -6.87 29.14 22.99
C ARG A 224 -7.82 29.88 23.94
N PRO A 225 -8.64 30.84 23.46
CA PRO A 225 -9.53 31.61 24.34
C PRO A 225 -10.70 30.83 24.93
N TYR A 226 -11.22 29.83 24.22
CA TYR A 226 -12.31 28.98 24.73
C TYR A 226 -11.81 27.97 25.77
N SER A 227 -12.71 27.57 26.65
CA SER A 227 -12.40 26.70 27.78
C SER A 227 -12.54 25.20 27.48
N LEU A 228 -11.85 24.37 28.27
CA LEU A 228 -12.09 22.92 28.28
C LEU A 228 -13.53 22.58 28.71
N GLN A 229 -14.15 23.41 29.57
CA GLN A 229 -15.53 23.18 30.01
C GLN A 229 -16.52 23.32 28.85
N GLU A 230 -16.33 24.31 27.98
CA GLU A 230 -17.10 24.44 26.73
C GLU A 230 -16.89 23.24 25.80
N CYS A 231 -15.63 22.79 25.65
CA CYS A 231 -15.33 21.60 24.85
C CYS A 231 -16.01 20.35 25.41
N PHE A 232 -16.04 20.20 26.74
CA PHE A 232 -16.68 19.04 27.38
C PHE A 232 -18.18 19.04 27.14
N GLU A 233 -18.82 20.20 27.26
CA GLU A 233 -20.26 20.33 27.01
C GLU A 233 -20.59 20.02 25.55
N LEU A 234 -19.79 20.52 24.60
CA LEU A 234 -19.94 20.19 23.18
C LEU A 234 -19.89 18.67 22.93
N VAL A 235 -18.89 17.97 23.50
CA VAL A 235 -18.79 16.51 23.34
C VAL A 235 -20.03 15.82 23.91
N LYS A 236 -20.50 16.22 25.10
CA LYS A 236 -21.73 15.66 25.69
C LYS A 236 -22.95 15.89 24.80
N GLN A 237 -23.12 17.09 24.26
CA GLN A 237 -24.23 17.44 23.38
C GLN A 237 -24.20 16.61 22.09
N LEU A 238 -23.04 16.47 21.45
CA LEU A 238 -22.87 15.61 20.27
C LEU A 238 -23.20 14.14 20.58
N LYS A 239 -22.72 13.61 21.71
CA LYS A 239 -23.02 12.24 22.16
C LYS A 239 -24.51 12.06 22.47
N ALA A 240 -25.14 13.04 23.13
CA ALA A 240 -26.57 13.03 23.44
C ALA A 240 -27.44 13.10 22.17
N SER A 241 -26.95 13.75 21.11
CA SER A 241 -27.58 13.68 19.79
C SER A 241 -27.44 12.29 19.13
N GLY A 242 -26.70 11.34 19.70
CA GLY A 242 -26.54 9.99 19.16
C GLY A 242 -25.38 9.85 18.16
N CYS A 243 -24.41 10.77 18.19
CA CYS A 243 -23.21 10.67 17.37
C CYS A 243 -22.13 9.83 18.05
N ALA A 244 -21.26 9.23 17.23
CA ALA A 244 -19.90 8.92 17.65
C ALA A 244 -19.05 10.20 17.51
N VAL A 245 -18.12 10.43 18.43
CA VAL A 245 -17.27 11.62 18.47
C VAL A 245 -15.82 11.22 18.33
N MET A 246 -15.16 11.76 17.30
CA MET A 246 -13.71 11.75 17.16
C MET A 246 -13.13 13.07 17.68
N LEU A 247 -12.08 13.00 18.47
CA LEU A 247 -11.51 14.15 19.17
C LEU A 247 -10.04 14.36 18.76
N GLY A 248 -9.78 15.50 18.13
CA GLY A 248 -8.45 15.97 17.74
C GLY A 248 -7.75 16.65 18.90
N VAL A 249 -6.70 16.02 19.41
CA VAL A 249 -5.96 16.40 20.63
C VAL A 249 -4.49 16.71 20.33
N PRO A 250 -3.73 17.32 21.26
CA PRO A 250 -2.29 17.48 21.12
C PRO A 250 -1.55 16.15 21.10
N SER A 251 -0.29 16.11 20.65
CA SER A 251 0.50 14.87 20.57
C SER A 251 0.78 14.24 21.93
N PHE A 252 1.00 15.04 22.97
CA PHE A 252 1.45 14.57 24.29
C PHE A 252 0.32 14.62 25.34
N TRP A 253 -0.93 14.48 24.90
CA TRP A 253 -2.14 14.56 25.72
C TRP A 253 -2.16 13.56 26.89
N ARG A 254 -1.57 12.36 26.74
CA ARG A 254 -1.65 11.31 27.77
C ARG A 254 -0.84 11.65 29.03
N GLU A 255 0.41 12.08 28.86
CA GLU A 255 1.38 12.27 29.97
C GLU A 255 1.59 13.73 30.39
N GLY A 256 1.13 14.71 29.61
CA GLY A 256 1.26 16.13 29.98
C GLY A 256 2.65 16.73 29.66
N PRO A 257 2.90 17.96 30.13
CA PRO A 257 2.66 19.15 29.33
C PRO A 257 3.83 19.46 28.41
N ARG A 258 3.74 18.99 27.17
CA ARG A 258 4.59 19.46 26.07
C ARG A 258 3.79 20.38 25.15
N ASP A 259 2.75 19.87 24.51
CA ASP A 259 1.81 20.63 23.70
C ASP A 259 0.35 20.52 24.19
N ALA A 260 0.15 19.85 25.33
CA ALA A 260 -1.14 19.67 25.98
C ALA A 260 -1.24 20.50 27.27
N VAL A 261 -2.44 20.98 27.55
CA VAL A 261 -2.78 21.61 28.83
C VAL A 261 -2.67 20.58 29.96
N ASN A 262 -2.16 21.04 31.11
CA ASN A 262 -2.06 20.23 32.31
C ASN A 262 -3.32 20.37 33.17
N ASP A 263 -4.45 19.88 32.66
CA ASP A 263 -5.76 19.94 33.34
C ASP A 263 -6.44 18.55 33.29
N PRO A 264 -6.78 17.95 34.45
CA PRO A 264 -7.49 16.66 34.50
C PRO A 264 -8.79 16.60 33.70
N LEU A 265 -9.43 17.75 33.44
CA LEU A 265 -10.62 17.83 32.61
C LEU A 265 -10.35 17.35 31.18
N LEU A 266 -9.13 17.50 30.65
CA LEU A 266 -8.77 17.00 29.32
C LEU A 266 -9.00 15.48 29.21
N HIS A 267 -8.49 14.69 30.16
CA HIS A 267 -8.70 13.24 30.15
C HIS A 267 -10.16 12.86 30.37
N GLN A 268 -10.96 13.67 31.07
CA GLN A 268 -12.41 13.44 31.20
C GLN A 268 -13.13 13.64 29.86
N ILE A 269 -12.77 14.68 29.11
CA ILE A 269 -13.30 14.94 27.77
C ILE A 269 -12.94 13.81 26.82
N ILE A 270 -11.67 13.38 26.83
CA ILE A 270 -11.18 12.28 25.99
C ILE A 270 -11.95 10.98 26.27
N LYS A 271 -12.19 10.65 27.54
CA LYS A 271 -12.99 9.46 27.92
C LYS A 271 -14.47 9.54 27.54
N ALA A 272 -14.98 10.74 27.23
CA ALA A 272 -16.35 10.92 26.77
C ALA A 272 -16.51 10.77 25.24
N ALA A 273 -15.40 10.80 24.50
CA ALA A 273 -15.36 10.56 23.06
C ALA A 273 -15.41 9.06 22.73
N ASP A 274 -15.36 8.73 21.44
CA ASP A 274 -15.22 7.34 20.95
C ASP A 274 -13.83 7.12 20.34
N ILE A 275 -13.26 8.15 19.71
CA ILE A 275 -12.01 8.07 18.96
C ILE A 275 -11.10 9.23 19.34
N VAL A 276 -9.81 8.96 19.52
CA VAL A 276 -8.78 9.97 19.79
C VAL A 276 -7.81 10.04 18.62
N SER A 277 -7.54 11.26 18.13
CA SER A 277 -6.52 11.50 17.11
C SER A 277 -5.54 12.58 17.56
N PRO A 278 -4.27 12.23 17.82
CA PRO A 278 -3.26 13.20 18.22
C PRO A 278 -2.64 13.92 17.01
N TRP A 279 -2.60 15.26 17.03
CA TRP A 279 -1.93 16.05 15.99
C TRP A 279 -0.42 15.86 15.99
N THR A 280 0.16 15.47 14.86
CA THR A 280 1.59 15.15 14.76
C THR A 280 2.39 16.04 13.82
N ILE A 281 1.72 16.92 13.06
CA ILE A 281 2.41 17.85 12.15
C ILE A 281 3.34 18.76 12.96
N GLY A 282 4.60 18.82 12.52
CA GLY A 282 5.66 19.57 13.20
C GLY A 282 6.25 18.91 14.45
N ARG A 283 5.83 17.70 14.82
CA ARG A 283 6.34 16.99 16.03
C ARG A 283 7.55 16.11 15.77
N TYR A 284 7.76 15.74 14.52
CA TYR A 284 8.93 15.02 14.00
C TYR A 284 9.14 15.42 12.54
N ARG A 285 10.36 15.23 12.02
CA ARG A 285 10.80 15.79 10.73
C ARG A 285 11.44 14.78 9.78
N ASN A 286 11.65 13.55 10.24
CA ASN A 286 12.30 12.48 9.46
C ASN A 286 11.76 11.10 9.85
N PRO A 287 12.03 10.05 9.04
CA PRO A 287 11.57 8.69 9.30
C PRO A 287 11.97 8.11 10.66
N GLU A 288 13.18 8.41 11.13
CA GLU A 288 13.71 7.91 12.40
C GLU A 288 12.95 8.51 13.59
N GLU A 289 12.64 9.80 13.54
CA GLU A 289 11.83 10.49 14.54
C GLU A 289 10.37 10.03 14.50
N ALA A 290 9.79 9.80 13.31
CA ALA A 290 8.44 9.25 13.18
C ALA A 290 8.34 7.87 13.84
N THR A 291 9.29 6.97 13.58
CA THR A 291 9.37 5.64 14.20
C THR A 291 9.53 5.75 15.73
N ARG A 292 10.38 6.67 16.19
CA ARG A 292 10.58 6.93 17.63
C ARG A 292 9.30 7.45 18.28
N HIS A 293 8.58 8.34 17.62
CA HIS A 293 7.32 8.89 18.10
C HIS A 293 6.25 7.79 18.19
N ALA A 294 6.16 6.93 17.18
CA ALA A 294 5.25 5.78 17.21
C ALA A 294 5.52 4.88 18.43
N ASN A 295 6.78 4.50 18.67
CA ASN A 295 7.14 3.61 19.78
C ASN A 295 6.99 4.25 21.17
N ARG A 296 7.32 5.54 21.31
CA ARG A 296 7.38 6.21 22.63
C ARG A 296 6.10 6.94 23.01
N VAL A 297 5.29 7.32 22.03
CA VAL A 297 4.08 8.14 22.23
C VAL A 297 2.86 7.38 21.77
N TRP A 298 2.75 7.05 20.47
CA TRP A 298 1.53 6.41 19.95
C TRP A 298 1.27 5.02 20.52
N GLN A 299 2.29 4.18 20.71
CA GLN A 299 2.10 2.84 21.24
C GLN A 299 1.48 2.84 22.65
N PRO A 300 2.04 3.57 23.65
CA PRO A 300 1.40 3.65 24.96
C PRO A 300 0.08 4.44 24.93
N ASP A 301 -0.08 5.44 24.05
CA ASP A 301 -1.35 6.15 23.86
C ASP A 301 -2.46 5.21 23.35
N ARG A 302 -2.16 4.40 22.34
CA ARG A 302 -3.08 3.38 21.79
C ARG A 302 -3.46 2.35 22.84
N GLN A 303 -2.48 1.87 23.62
CA GLN A 303 -2.74 0.93 24.73
C GLN A 303 -3.68 1.55 25.77
N TRP A 304 -3.45 2.80 26.15
CA TRP A 304 -4.34 3.52 27.06
C TRP A 304 -5.74 3.68 26.46
N CYS A 305 -5.86 4.02 25.18
CA CYS A 305 -7.14 4.11 24.49
C CYS A 305 -7.89 2.77 24.55
N ALA A 306 -7.21 1.66 24.25
CA ALA A 306 -7.79 0.31 24.35
C ALA A 306 -8.27 0.00 25.78
N GLU A 307 -7.48 0.32 26.81
CA GLU A 307 -7.87 0.15 28.23
C GLU A 307 -9.10 0.99 28.63
N LYS A 308 -9.38 2.08 27.92
CA LYS A 308 -10.53 2.96 28.17
C LYS A 308 -11.68 2.74 27.20
N GLY A 309 -11.58 1.76 26.29
CA GLY A 309 -12.60 1.49 25.28
C GLY A 309 -12.73 2.61 24.25
N LEU A 310 -11.62 3.28 23.93
CA LEU A 310 -11.51 4.30 22.89
C LEU A 310 -10.70 3.74 21.73
N ASP A 311 -11.04 4.15 20.51
CA ASP A 311 -10.24 3.86 19.34
C ASP A 311 -9.19 4.94 19.09
N PHE A 312 -8.06 4.55 18.50
CA PHE A 312 -6.91 5.41 18.27
C PHE A 312 -6.68 5.62 16.77
N LEU A 313 -6.64 6.89 16.35
CA LEU A 313 -6.51 7.31 14.96
C LEU A 313 -5.23 8.17 14.79
N PRO A 314 -4.06 7.59 14.52
CA PRO A 314 -2.85 8.35 14.27
C PRO A 314 -2.95 9.24 13.02
N VAL A 315 -2.26 10.38 13.06
CA VAL A 315 -2.14 11.32 11.95
C VAL A 315 -0.83 11.08 11.19
N ALA A 316 -0.94 10.93 9.87
CA ALA A 316 0.18 10.86 8.94
C ALA A 316 0.16 12.05 7.95
N PHE A 317 1.33 12.55 7.56
CA PHE A 317 1.48 13.69 6.65
C PHE A 317 2.69 13.54 5.73
N PRO A 318 2.62 14.01 4.47
CA PRO A 318 3.64 13.71 3.46
C PRO A 318 4.91 14.57 3.58
N GLY A 319 4.81 15.71 4.24
CA GLY A 319 5.84 16.73 4.45
C GLY A 319 5.16 18.02 4.89
N PHE A 320 5.93 19.10 5.05
CA PHE A 320 5.40 20.38 5.55
C PHE A 320 6.23 21.57 5.07
N SER A 321 5.55 22.62 4.64
CA SER A 321 6.15 23.90 4.26
C SER A 321 5.09 25.00 4.28
N TRP A 322 5.41 26.15 4.85
CA TRP A 322 4.52 27.31 4.99
C TRP A 322 5.28 28.63 4.82
N SER A 323 6.28 28.63 3.94
CA SER A 323 7.17 29.75 3.69
C SER A 323 6.40 30.95 3.17
N ASN A 324 5.51 30.76 2.20
CA ASN A 324 4.69 31.84 1.67
C ASN A 324 3.57 32.28 2.64
N LEU A 325 3.01 31.36 3.44
CA LEU A 325 1.96 31.70 4.39
C LEU A 325 2.49 32.44 5.64
N HIS A 326 3.52 31.92 6.30
CA HIS A 326 4.00 32.38 7.61
C HIS A 326 5.46 32.85 7.64
N GLY A 327 6.18 32.83 6.51
CA GLY A 327 7.58 33.24 6.45
C GLY A 327 8.55 32.20 7.03
N GLY A 328 8.12 30.94 7.18
CA GLY A 328 8.97 29.84 7.61
C GLY A 328 10.00 29.41 6.56
N GLU A 329 10.86 28.47 6.93
CA GLU A 329 11.77 27.83 5.98
C GLU A 329 10.98 27.04 4.93
N LEU A 330 11.35 27.20 3.65
CA LEU A 330 10.77 26.42 2.56
C LEU A 330 11.20 24.96 2.70
N ASN A 331 10.26 24.03 2.51
CA ASN A 331 10.47 22.59 2.65
C ASN A 331 10.94 22.18 4.07
N GLN A 332 10.37 22.82 5.10
CA GLN A 332 10.76 22.64 6.51
C GLN A 332 10.72 21.17 6.98
N ILE A 333 9.82 20.36 6.44
CA ILE A 333 9.82 18.91 6.58
C ILE A 333 9.80 18.28 5.19
N PRO A 334 10.95 17.79 4.69
CA PRO A 334 11.05 17.22 3.35
C PRO A 334 10.23 15.95 3.20
N ARG A 335 9.65 15.75 2.01
CA ARG A 335 8.84 14.56 1.71
C ARG A 335 9.66 13.30 1.43
N LEU A 336 10.94 13.47 1.10
CA LEU A 336 11.92 12.39 0.87
C LEU A 336 11.42 11.33 -0.12
N LYS A 337 10.83 11.78 -1.23
CA LYS A 337 10.24 10.93 -2.28
C LYS A 337 9.17 9.96 -1.77
N GLY A 338 8.52 10.31 -0.66
CA GLY A 338 7.49 9.50 0.00
C GLY A 338 8.01 8.65 1.16
N LYS A 339 9.33 8.56 1.38
CA LYS A 339 9.90 7.81 2.51
C LYS A 339 9.42 8.34 3.86
N PHE A 340 9.30 9.67 3.98
CA PHE A 340 8.81 10.29 5.21
C PHE A 340 7.35 9.91 5.49
N PHE A 341 6.47 10.05 4.49
CA PHE A 341 5.07 9.66 4.61
C PHE A 341 4.92 8.17 4.96
N TRP A 342 5.59 7.31 4.19
CA TRP A 342 5.49 5.85 4.34
C TRP A 342 5.99 5.36 5.71
N SER A 343 7.03 5.99 6.26
CA SER A 343 7.55 5.63 7.59
C SER A 343 6.50 5.76 8.69
N GLN A 344 5.60 6.75 8.59
CA GLN A 344 4.53 6.96 9.56
C GLN A 344 3.45 5.88 9.42
N ILE A 345 3.09 5.54 8.18
CA ILE A 345 2.13 4.46 7.86
C ILE A 345 2.64 3.13 8.44
N THR A 346 3.87 2.75 8.13
CA THR A 346 4.46 1.50 8.61
C THR A 346 4.64 1.48 10.13
N ALA A 347 5.02 2.61 10.72
CA ALA A 347 5.18 2.69 12.17
C ALA A 347 3.83 2.58 12.90
N ALA A 348 2.76 3.21 12.37
CA ALA A 348 1.41 3.07 12.88
C ALA A 348 0.92 1.61 12.78
N LYS A 349 1.17 0.95 11.64
CA LYS A 349 0.85 -0.46 11.43
C LYS A 349 1.58 -1.38 12.42
N GLN A 350 2.90 -1.21 12.58
CA GLN A 350 3.74 -2.03 13.47
C GLN A 350 3.29 -2.00 14.94
N ILE A 351 2.75 -0.87 15.40
CA ILE A 351 2.24 -0.75 16.78
C ILE A 351 0.79 -1.22 16.91
N GLY A 352 0.15 -1.69 15.83
CA GLY A 352 -1.21 -2.24 15.79
C GLY A 352 -2.31 -1.19 15.62
N CYS A 353 -2.05 -0.10 14.89
CA CYS A 353 -3.14 0.83 14.49
C CYS A 353 -3.88 0.28 13.27
N GLU A 354 -5.21 0.37 13.31
CA GLU A 354 -6.10 -0.16 12.26
C GLU A 354 -6.73 0.96 11.41
N MET A 355 -6.44 2.22 11.74
CA MET A 355 -7.00 3.40 11.09
C MET A 355 -5.92 4.46 10.94
N ILE A 356 -5.97 5.24 9.87
CA ILE A 356 -5.04 6.36 9.65
C ILE A 356 -5.81 7.58 9.16
N TYR A 357 -5.51 8.73 9.78
CA TYR A 357 -5.90 10.04 9.26
C TYR A 357 -4.73 10.65 8.48
N VAL A 358 -4.96 11.08 7.25
CA VAL A 358 -3.95 11.74 6.42
C VAL A 358 -4.21 13.24 6.39
N ALA A 359 -3.26 14.00 6.94
CA ALA A 359 -3.22 15.46 6.87
C ALA A 359 -2.27 15.88 5.74
N MET A 360 -2.75 16.34 4.58
CA MET A 360 -4.14 16.58 4.17
C MET A 360 -4.33 16.21 2.68
N PHE A 361 -5.57 16.20 2.19
CA PHE A 361 -5.85 16.00 0.78
C PHE A 361 -5.40 17.20 -0.08
N ASP A 362 -5.88 18.41 0.23
CA ASP A 362 -5.79 19.61 -0.62
C ASP A 362 -5.01 20.80 -0.05
N GLU A 363 -4.46 20.70 1.17
CA GLU A 363 -3.79 21.81 1.87
C GLU A 363 -2.39 22.13 1.29
N VAL A 364 -2.38 22.94 0.23
CA VAL A 364 -1.17 23.38 -0.48
C VAL A 364 -0.49 24.61 0.13
N ASP A 365 -1.17 25.32 1.04
CA ASP A 365 -0.67 26.44 1.83
C ASP A 365 0.28 26.03 2.95
N GLU A 366 0.06 24.86 3.56
CA GLU A 366 1.00 24.23 4.50
C GLU A 366 1.80 23.07 3.87
N ALA A 367 1.61 22.88 2.56
CA ALA A 367 2.25 21.87 1.74
C ALA A 367 2.12 20.43 2.29
N THR A 368 1.02 20.12 2.96
CA THR A 368 0.66 18.78 3.46
C THR A 368 -0.22 18.02 2.47
N ALA A 369 -0.65 18.65 1.38
CA ALA A 369 -1.50 18.05 0.34
C ALA A 369 -0.93 16.74 -0.26
N ILE A 370 -1.81 15.75 -0.46
CA ILE A 370 -1.52 14.50 -1.18
C ILE A 370 -2.13 14.43 -2.58
N PHE A 371 -3.01 15.36 -2.94
CA PHE A 371 -3.64 15.41 -4.27
C PHE A 371 -2.63 15.73 -5.39
N LYS A 372 -3.09 15.81 -6.65
CA LYS A 372 -2.15 15.96 -7.76
C LYS A 372 -1.47 17.33 -7.78
N CYS A 373 -0.13 17.34 -7.74
CA CYS A 373 0.69 18.56 -7.83
C CYS A 373 1.65 18.49 -9.01
N THR A 374 1.95 19.65 -9.63
CA THR A 374 2.90 19.74 -10.74
C THR A 374 4.35 19.79 -10.24
N ASN A 375 5.28 19.20 -11.01
CA ASN A 375 6.72 19.41 -10.84
C ASN A 375 7.26 20.62 -11.60
N HIS A 376 6.40 21.31 -12.33
CA HIS A 376 6.70 22.51 -13.07
C HIS A 376 5.81 23.66 -12.56
N PRO A 377 5.94 24.05 -11.27
CA PRO A 377 5.20 25.18 -10.75
C PRO A 377 5.65 26.47 -11.45
N PRO A 378 4.88 27.56 -11.34
CA PRO A 378 5.23 28.82 -11.99
C PRO A 378 6.58 29.34 -11.52
N THR A 379 7.45 29.68 -12.46
CA THR A 379 8.81 30.18 -12.21
C THR A 379 8.98 31.65 -12.57
N GLY A 380 7.99 32.23 -13.26
CA GLY A 380 7.98 33.65 -13.58
C GLY A 380 7.79 34.52 -12.34
N ASN A 381 8.26 35.76 -12.43
CA ASN A 381 7.84 36.94 -11.67
C ASN A 381 7.79 36.93 -10.11
N GLY A 382 8.15 35.85 -9.42
CA GLY A 382 8.45 35.84 -7.98
C GLY A 382 7.49 34.98 -7.15
N GLY A 383 7.92 33.77 -6.83
CA GLY A 383 7.29 32.82 -5.90
C GLY A 383 8.25 31.64 -5.69
N LYS A 384 8.24 31.02 -4.52
CA LYS A 384 9.05 29.82 -4.25
C LYS A 384 8.11 28.68 -3.90
N PHE A 385 8.19 27.60 -4.67
CA PHE A 385 7.34 26.43 -4.53
C PHE A 385 8.18 25.18 -4.36
N ILE A 386 7.70 24.23 -3.56
CA ILE A 386 8.21 22.87 -3.53
C ILE A 386 7.45 22.03 -4.56
N THR A 387 7.97 20.83 -4.85
CA THR A 387 7.37 19.89 -5.82
C THR A 387 7.32 18.48 -5.26
N TYR A 388 6.86 17.52 -6.07
CA TYR A 388 6.93 16.10 -5.77
C TYR A 388 8.28 15.49 -6.14
N GLU A 389 9.35 16.29 -6.12
CA GLU A 389 10.74 15.84 -6.26
C GLU A 389 11.01 15.08 -7.58
N GLY A 390 10.27 15.44 -8.63
CA GLY A 390 10.34 14.81 -9.97
C GLY A 390 9.54 13.51 -10.11
N LEU A 391 8.81 13.10 -9.08
CA LEU A 391 7.92 11.93 -9.12
C LEU A 391 6.60 12.26 -9.83
N PRO A 392 5.83 11.25 -10.28
CA PRO A 392 4.50 11.47 -10.83
C PRO A 392 3.61 12.35 -9.94
N GLY A 393 2.80 13.22 -10.55
CA GLY A 393 1.97 14.18 -9.82
C GLY A 393 0.96 13.53 -8.87
N ASP A 394 0.64 12.26 -9.06
CA ASP A 394 -0.27 11.44 -8.26
C ASP A 394 0.43 10.55 -7.21
N HIS A 395 1.75 10.65 -7.05
CA HIS A 395 2.54 9.76 -6.18
C HIS A 395 1.98 9.59 -4.76
N TYR A 396 1.55 10.68 -4.12
CA TYR A 396 1.03 10.61 -2.74
C TYR A 396 -0.40 10.07 -2.64
N LEU A 397 -1.21 10.19 -3.71
CA LEU A 397 -2.48 9.47 -3.82
C LEU A 397 -2.23 7.95 -3.89
N GLN A 398 -1.23 7.52 -4.69
CA GLN A 398 -0.84 6.11 -4.78
C GLN A 398 -0.38 5.56 -3.42
N LEU A 399 0.41 6.33 -2.66
CA LEU A 399 0.86 5.93 -1.31
C LEU A 399 -0.29 5.85 -0.32
N ALA A 400 -1.23 6.80 -0.33
CA ALA A 400 -2.42 6.74 0.53
C ALA A 400 -3.31 5.53 0.18
N GLY A 401 -3.43 5.22 -1.10
CA GLY A 401 -4.08 4.00 -1.59
C GLY A 401 -3.42 2.71 -1.13
N LYS A 402 -2.08 2.65 -1.18
CA LYS A 402 -1.28 1.54 -0.63
C LYS A 402 -1.52 1.39 0.87
N ALA A 403 -1.56 2.48 1.63
CA ALA A 403 -1.86 2.46 3.05
C ALA A 403 -3.26 1.89 3.35
N SER A 404 -4.28 2.22 2.55
CA SER A 404 -5.63 1.64 2.70
C SER A 404 -5.62 0.13 2.49
N ARG A 405 -4.90 -0.36 1.47
CA ARG A 405 -4.73 -1.82 1.27
C ARG A 405 -3.98 -2.48 2.42
N LEU A 406 -2.88 -1.91 2.88
CA LEU A 406 -2.10 -2.44 4.01
C LEU A 406 -2.94 -2.56 5.30
N LEU A 407 -3.82 -1.59 5.58
CA LEU A 407 -4.73 -1.69 6.73
C LEU A 407 -5.80 -2.76 6.51
N LYS A 408 -6.27 -2.93 5.27
CA LYS A 408 -7.26 -3.93 4.91
C LYS A 408 -6.71 -5.34 4.81
N GLU A 409 -5.45 -5.55 4.48
CA GLU A 409 -4.85 -6.89 4.32
C GLU A 409 -4.81 -7.70 5.63
N ASP A 410 -4.89 -7.03 6.80
CA ASP A 410 -5.11 -7.74 8.08
C ASP A 410 -6.60 -8.09 8.31
N THR A 411 -7.52 -7.45 7.58
CA THR A 411 -8.98 -7.69 7.67
C THR A 411 -9.54 -8.52 6.51
N GLU A 412 -8.89 -8.43 5.35
CA GLU A 412 -9.06 -9.24 4.16
C GLU A 412 -7.77 -10.04 4.05
N THR A 413 -7.76 -11.24 4.65
CA THR A 413 -6.92 -12.30 4.10
C THR A 413 -7.15 -12.28 2.59
N VAL A 414 -6.14 -11.91 1.80
CA VAL A 414 -6.25 -11.95 0.33
C VAL A 414 -6.85 -13.31 0.02
N PRO A 415 -8.07 -13.37 -0.53
CA PRO A 415 -8.57 -14.62 -1.04
C PRO A 415 -7.70 -14.86 -2.27
N VAL A 416 -6.56 -15.54 -2.05
CA VAL A 416 -6.06 -16.45 -3.07
C VAL A 416 -7.29 -17.21 -3.47
N LYS A 417 -7.67 -17.15 -4.75
CA LYS A 417 -8.79 -17.90 -5.27
C LYS A 417 -8.50 -19.36 -4.89
N LYS A 418 -9.10 -19.82 -3.78
CA LYS A 418 -9.00 -21.19 -3.31
C LYS A 418 -9.80 -21.95 -4.34
N GLU A 419 -9.08 -22.52 -5.30
CA GLU A 419 -9.69 -23.48 -6.20
C GLU A 419 -10.11 -24.65 -5.30
N ASP A 420 -11.41 -24.86 -5.15
CA ASP A 420 -11.96 -25.92 -4.30
C ASP A 420 -11.26 -27.25 -4.64
N GLY A 421 -10.70 -27.89 -3.62
CA GLY A 421 -10.00 -29.17 -3.75
C GLY A 421 -8.49 -29.09 -3.98
N ARG A 422 -7.86 -27.92 -3.87
CA ARG A 422 -6.39 -27.78 -3.98
C ARG A 422 -5.71 -28.08 -2.65
N GLN A 423 -4.83 -29.08 -2.64
CA GLN A 423 -4.00 -29.41 -1.49
C GLN A 423 -2.54 -28.96 -1.71
N LEU A 424 -1.89 -28.51 -0.64
CA LEU A 424 -0.48 -28.12 -0.66
C LEU A 424 0.38 -29.18 0.05
N LEU A 425 1.32 -29.79 -0.66
CA LEU A 425 2.29 -30.74 -0.11
C LEU A 425 3.55 -30.00 0.35
N ILE A 426 3.95 -30.18 1.61
CA ILE A 426 5.10 -29.52 2.23
C ILE A 426 6.04 -30.57 2.81
N GLY A 427 7.26 -30.62 2.29
CA GLY A 427 8.39 -31.25 2.99
C GLY A 427 8.94 -30.27 4.03
N TYR A 428 9.10 -30.73 5.26
CA TYR A 428 9.68 -29.95 6.34
C TYR A 428 10.68 -30.82 7.12
N GLY A 429 11.53 -30.22 7.93
CA GLY A 429 12.74 -30.84 8.49
C GLY A 429 12.61 -32.26 9.03
N GLU A 430 11.45 -32.74 9.45
CA GLU A 430 11.26 -34.08 10.01
C GLU A 430 10.18 -34.92 9.30
N GLY A 431 9.61 -34.45 8.19
CA GLY A 431 8.52 -35.16 7.54
C GLY A 431 7.88 -34.44 6.38
N VAL A 432 6.71 -34.93 5.99
CA VAL A 432 5.89 -34.36 4.92
C VAL A 432 4.47 -34.20 5.41
N LEU A 433 3.83 -33.08 5.09
CA LEU A 433 2.42 -32.84 5.39
C LEU A 433 1.67 -32.31 4.18
N GLN A 434 0.36 -32.51 4.16
CA GLN A 434 -0.55 -31.88 3.22
C GLN A 434 -1.50 -30.96 3.97
N LEU A 435 -1.68 -29.76 3.42
CA LEU A 435 -2.66 -28.79 3.89
C LEU A 435 -3.84 -28.73 2.91
N ASP A 436 -5.06 -28.64 3.45
CA ASP A 436 -6.23 -28.25 2.65
C ASP A 436 -6.23 -26.75 2.34
N GLU A 437 -7.21 -26.30 1.56
CA GLU A 437 -7.32 -24.89 1.22
C GLU A 437 -7.60 -23.98 2.44
N GLN A 438 -7.97 -24.53 3.61
CA GLN A 438 -8.14 -23.81 4.88
C GLN A 438 -6.90 -23.87 5.78
N ASN A 439 -5.77 -24.39 5.30
CA ASN A 439 -4.53 -24.61 6.05
C ASN A 439 -4.63 -25.65 7.18
N HIS A 440 -5.64 -26.54 7.16
CA HIS A 440 -5.65 -27.68 8.07
C HIS A 440 -4.75 -28.79 7.55
N ILE A 441 -4.07 -29.46 8.47
CA ILE A 441 -3.30 -30.67 8.15
C ILE A 441 -4.29 -31.80 7.86
N VAL A 442 -4.38 -32.22 6.60
CA VAL A 442 -5.23 -33.33 6.15
C VAL A 442 -4.49 -34.65 6.00
N TRP A 443 -3.16 -34.58 5.91
CA TRP A 443 -2.29 -35.74 5.90
C TRP A 443 -0.92 -35.37 6.48
N HIS A 444 -0.32 -36.28 7.24
CA HIS A 444 0.95 -36.04 7.91
C HIS A 444 1.76 -37.32 8.08
N TYR A 445 2.97 -37.33 7.52
CA TYR A 445 3.92 -38.43 7.62
C TYR A 445 5.22 -37.95 8.29
N HIS A 446 5.44 -38.43 9.52
CA HIS A 446 6.56 -38.04 10.37
C HIS A 446 7.08 -39.24 11.17
N PRO A 447 7.72 -40.22 10.52
CA PRO A 447 8.37 -41.31 11.21
C PRO A 447 9.71 -40.84 11.81
N ALA A 448 10.11 -41.45 12.93
CA ALA A 448 11.33 -41.08 13.66
C ALA A 448 12.64 -41.31 12.87
N ASP A 449 12.62 -42.04 11.76
CA ASP A 449 13.80 -42.34 10.95
C ASP A 449 14.04 -41.35 9.79
N ILE A 450 13.15 -40.37 9.62
CA ILE A 450 13.23 -39.34 8.59
C ILE A 450 13.85 -38.07 9.17
N GLU A 451 14.94 -37.65 8.53
CA GLU A 451 15.68 -36.45 8.88
C GLU A 451 15.81 -35.60 7.62
N THR A 452 15.50 -34.31 7.74
CA THR A 452 15.76 -33.26 6.76
C THR A 452 15.13 -33.52 5.38
N VAL A 453 13.84 -33.21 5.24
CA VAL A 453 13.14 -33.25 3.94
C VAL A 453 13.25 -31.89 3.23
N TYR A 454 13.76 -31.89 2.00
CA TYR A 454 13.90 -30.68 1.17
C TYR A 454 13.05 -30.68 -0.10
N ASP A 455 12.52 -31.83 -0.50
CA ASP A 455 11.80 -31.98 -1.76
C ASP A 455 10.78 -33.13 -1.66
N ALA A 456 9.59 -32.89 -2.17
CA ALA A 456 8.47 -33.83 -2.12
C ALA A 456 7.57 -33.66 -3.34
N TRP A 457 7.02 -34.77 -3.83
CA TRP A 457 6.18 -34.86 -5.01
C TRP A 457 4.98 -35.74 -4.73
N GLN A 458 3.79 -35.25 -5.07
CA GLN A 458 2.61 -36.09 -5.16
C GLN A 458 2.59 -36.75 -6.54
N LEU A 459 2.49 -38.07 -6.56
CA LEU A 459 2.46 -38.87 -7.79
C LEU A 459 1.02 -39.01 -8.30
N PRO A 460 0.81 -39.31 -9.60
CA PRO A 460 -0.54 -39.48 -10.17
C PRO A 460 -1.39 -40.57 -9.52
N ASN A 461 -0.76 -41.55 -8.86
CA ASN A 461 -1.45 -42.61 -8.11
C ASN A 461 -1.81 -42.20 -6.67
N GLY A 462 -1.54 -40.96 -6.26
CA GLY A 462 -1.78 -40.44 -4.91
C GLY A 462 -0.64 -40.68 -3.93
N ASN A 463 0.39 -41.45 -4.28
CA ASN A 463 1.55 -41.67 -3.42
C ASN A 463 2.38 -40.39 -3.28
N VAL A 464 3.15 -40.31 -2.20
CA VAL A 464 4.07 -39.21 -1.92
C VAL A 464 5.50 -39.72 -2.03
N LEU A 465 6.26 -39.18 -2.98
CA LEU A 465 7.69 -39.41 -3.15
C LEU A 465 8.45 -38.22 -2.56
N PHE A 466 9.39 -38.44 -1.65
CA PHE A 466 10.14 -37.36 -1.02
C PHE A 466 11.58 -37.78 -0.71
N CYS A 467 12.49 -36.81 -0.71
CA CYS A 467 13.86 -37.05 -0.28
C CYS A 467 14.03 -36.74 1.21
N HIS A 468 14.98 -37.42 1.83
CA HIS A 468 15.44 -37.15 3.18
C HIS A 468 16.96 -37.30 3.21
N ARG A 469 17.63 -36.87 4.30
CA ARG A 469 19.10 -36.84 4.43
C ARG A 469 19.82 -38.10 3.93
N TYR A 470 19.22 -39.28 4.10
CA TYR A 470 19.85 -40.57 3.80
C TYR A 470 19.14 -41.37 2.69
N GLY A 471 18.29 -40.75 1.88
CA GLY A 471 17.57 -41.50 0.86
C GLY A 471 16.38 -40.79 0.21
N VAL A 472 15.61 -41.56 -0.54
CA VAL A 472 14.35 -41.15 -1.15
C VAL A 472 13.32 -42.24 -0.89
N ARG A 473 12.14 -41.84 -0.40
CA ARG A 473 11.08 -42.76 -0.01
C ARG A 473 9.78 -42.42 -0.73
N GLU A 474 9.05 -43.46 -1.13
CA GLU A 474 7.69 -43.36 -1.62
C GLU A 474 6.73 -44.03 -0.62
N VAL A 475 5.70 -43.29 -0.22
CA VAL A 475 4.65 -43.77 0.68
C VAL A 475 3.28 -43.62 0.06
N THR A 476 2.38 -44.54 0.35
CA THR A 476 0.97 -44.46 -0.04
C THR A 476 0.21 -43.46 0.83
N PRO A 477 -1.02 -43.07 0.44
CA PRO A 477 -1.89 -42.24 1.29
C PRO A 477 -2.15 -42.82 2.68
N ASP A 478 -2.20 -44.16 2.80
CA ASP A 478 -2.30 -44.88 4.10
C ASP A 478 -0.93 -45.08 4.79
N GLN A 479 0.08 -44.30 4.39
CA GLN A 479 1.41 -44.20 5.00
C GLN A 479 2.26 -45.48 4.94
N LYS A 480 1.97 -46.39 4.00
CA LYS A 480 2.78 -47.58 3.77
C LYS A 480 3.92 -47.24 2.82
N THR A 481 5.14 -47.57 3.22
CA THR A 481 6.31 -47.48 2.35
C THR A 481 6.21 -48.52 1.23
N VAL A 482 6.21 -48.05 -0.02
CA VAL A 482 6.17 -48.90 -1.23
C VAL A 482 7.48 -48.90 -2.00
N TRP A 483 8.35 -47.92 -1.74
CA TRP A 483 9.71 -47.85 -2.28
C TRP A 483 10.60 -47.02 -1.34
N ASP A 484 11.86 -47.43 -1.16
CA ASP A 484 12.76 -46.82 -0.15
C ASP A 484 14.22 -47.00 -0.60
N TYR A 485 14.74 -46.03 -1.36
CA TYR A 485 16.14 -46.00 -1.78
C TYR A 485 16.98 -45.35 -0.69
N LYS A 486 18.00 -46.07 -0.20
CA LYS A 486 18.84 -45.64 0.92
C LYS A 486 20.30 -45.55 0.53
N ILE A 487 20.97 -44.56 1.10
CA ILE A 487 22.43 -44.46 1.12
C ILE A 487 22.97 -44.74 2.53
N PRO A 488 24.26 -45.13 2.68
CA PRO A 488 24.86 -45.36 3.98
C PRO A 488 24.72 -44.14 4.91
N ARG A 489 24.37 -44.39 6.17
CA ARG A 489 24.22 -43.34 7.19
C ARG A 489 25.59 -42.95 7.73
N GLU A 490 26.16 -41.89 7.15
CA GLU A 490 27.37 -41.24 7.66
C GLU A 490 27.04 -39.79 8.07
N PRO A 491 26.79 -39.52 9.36
CA PRO A 491 26.43 -38.20 9.86
C PRO A 491 27.41 -37.11 9.42
N GLY A 492 26.87 -35.99 8.92
CA GLY A 492 27.66 -34.85 8.44
C GLY A 492 28.35 -35.03 7.10
N LYS A 493 28.30 -36.23 6.49
CA LYS A 493 28.89 -36.49 5.17
C LYS A 493 27.86 -36.72 4.07
N GLN A 494 26.68 -37.21 4.42
CA GLN A 494 25.64 -37.57 3.45
C GLN A 494 24.42 -36.65 3.58
N GLU A 495 23.90 -36.22 2.43
CA GLU A 495 22.66 -35.46 2.30
C GLU A 495 22.09 -35.65 0.89
N ILE A 496 20.81 -36.02 0.80
CA ILE A 496 20.05 -35.99 -0.46
C ILE A 496 19.13 -34.76 -0.42
N ASN A 497 19.36 -33.79 -1.31
CA ASN A 497 18.64 -32.52 -1.27
C ASN A 497 17.50 -32.40 -2.28
N SER A 498 17.43 -33.29 -3.27
CA SER A 498 16.27 -33.32 -4.18
C SER A 498 16.00 -34.70 -4.76
N CYS A 499 14.74 -34.91 -5.10
CA CYS A 499 14.29 -36.02 -5.91
C CYS A 499 13.33 -35.50 -6.98
N GLN A 500 13.17 -36.23 -8.08
CA GLN A 500 12.15 -35.94 -9.08
C GLN A 500 11.65 -37.24 -9.72
N PRO A 501 10.32 -37.50 -9.72
CA PRO A 501 9.77 -38.61 -10.49
C PRO A 501 9.91 -38.31 -12.00
N LEU A 502 10.40 -39.28 -12.76
CA LEU A 502 10.61 -39.16 -14.20
C LEU A 502 9.48 -39.86 -14.98
N PRO A 503 9.17 -39.41 -16.22
CA PRO A 503 8.08 -39.98 -17.03
C PRO A 503 8.22 -41.47 -17.35
N ASP A 504 9.43 -42.00 -17.37
CA ASP A 504 9.74 -43.42 -17.60
C ASP A 504 9.63 -44.27 -16.32
N GLY A 505 9.15 -43.70 -15.22
CA GLY A 505 8.96 -44.36 -13.95
C GLY A 505 10.21 -44.40 -13.06
N LYS A 506 11.34 -43.85 -13.50
CA LYS A 506 12.54 -43.70 -12.67
C LYS A 506 12.42 -42.53 -11.69
N VAL A 507 13.40 -42.44 -10.79
CA VAL A 507 13.56 -41.32 -9.86
C VAL A 507 14.94 -40.69 -10.08
N LEU A 508 14.96 -39.38 -10.35
CA LEU A 508 16.17 -38.57 -10.30
C LEU A 508 16.51 -38.28 -8.83
N ILE A 509 17.77 -38.44 -8.44
CA ILE A 509 18.26 -38.23 -7.08
C ILE A 509 19.52 -37.38 -7.11
N LEU A 510 19.52 -36.27 -6.36
CA LEU A 510 20.71 -35.46 -6.12
C LEU A 510 21.40 -35.91 -4.84
N ASP A 511 22.49 -36.66 -4.99
CA ASP A 511 23.34 -37.12 -3.90
C ASP A 511 24.46 -36.13 -3.64
N CYS A 512 24.26 -35.24 -2.67
CA CYS A 512 25.20 -34.17 -2.37
C CYS A 512 26.47 -34.70 -1.70
N GLY A 513 26.36 -35.76 -0.89
CA GLY A 513 27.51 -36.32 -0.17
C GLY A 513 28.49 -37.00 -1.12
N ASN A 514 27.98 -37.83 -2.03
CA ASN A 514 28.78 -38.50 -3.06
C ASN A 514 29.01 -37.63 -4.31
N GLN A 515 28.41 -36.44 -4.36
CA GLN A 515 28.50 -35.47 -5.46
C GLN A 515 28.07 -36.07 -6.80
N LYS A 516 26.90 -36.73 -6.80
CA LYS A 516 26.36 -37.42 -7.97
C LYS A 516 24.93 -37.03 -8.24
N LEU A 517 24.57 -37.07 -9.51
CA LEU A 517 23.19 -37.07 -9.96
C LEU A 517 22.86 -38.46 -10.51
N LEU A 518 21.81 -39.09 -9.97
CA LEU A 518 21.47 -40.49 -10.24
C LEU A 518 20.07 -40.61 -10.85
N GLU A 519 19.90 -41.48 -11.85
CA GLU A 519 18.58 -41.97 -12.26
C GLU A 519 18.40 -43.42 -11.81
N VAL A 520 17.46 -43.63 -10.91
CA VAL A 520 17.26 -44.91 -10.22
C VAL A 520 15.94 -45.55 -10.63
N ASN A 521 16.01 -46.83 -11.00
CA ASN A 521 14.84 -47.64 -11.30
C ASN A 521 14.05 -48.01 -10.03
N ARG A 522 12.81 -48.48 -10.21
CA ARG A 522 11.98 -48.98 -9.11
C ARG A 522 12.53 -50.26 -8.45
N ASP A 523 13.34 -51.04 -9.17
CA ASP A 523 14.12 -52.16 -8.61
C ASP A 523 15.41 -51.71 -7.87
N GLN A 524 15.59 -50.40 -7.71
CA GLN A 524 16.73 -49.74 -7.06
C GLN A 524 18.06 -49.79 -7.83
N SER A 525 18.07 -50.29 -9.07
CA SER A 525 19.25 -50.22 -9.92
C SER A 525 19.50 -48.78 -10.41
N VAL A 526 20.76 -48.33 -10.33
CA VAL A 526 21.20 -47.04 -10.88
C VAL A 526 21.43 -47.22 -12.38
N THR A 527 20.61 -46.57 -13.21
CA THR A 527 20.71 -46.65 -14.67
C THR A 527 21.58 -45.57 -15.28
N HIS A 528 21.73 -44.46 -14.55
CA HIS A 528 22.51 -43.33 -14.99
C HIS A 528 23.14 -42.65 -13.77
N SER A 529 24.42 -42.26 -13.89
CA SER A 529 25.17 -41.57 -12.85
C SER A 529 26.04 -40.53 -13.52
N ILE A 530 25.89 -39.27 -13.09
CA ILE A 530 26.76 -38.16 -13.48
C ILE A 530 27.56 -37.75 -12.25
N ASP A 531 28.89 -37.71 -12.39
CA ASP A 531 29.75 -37.08 -11.39
C ASP A 531 29.62 -35.56 -11.53
N LEU A 532 29.22 -34.89 -10.44
CA LEU A 532 29.00 -33.45 -10.45
C LEU A 532 30.34 -32.72 -10.30
N PRO A 533 30.55 -31.61 -11.05
CA PRO A 533 31.63 -30.67 -10.79
C PRO A 533 31.62 -30.20 -9.32
N ASP A 534 32.80 -30.00 -8.73
CA ASP A 534 32.97 -29.67 -7.31
C ASP A 534 32.10 -28.47 -6.87
N GLY A 535 31.20 -28.73 -5.93
CA GLY A 535 30.31 -27.75 -5.31
C GLY A 535 30.83 -27.19 -3.99
N GLY A 536 32.03 -27.58 -3.55
CA GLY A 536 32.66 -27.09 -2.33
C GLY A 536 32.51 -28.03 -1.12
N LYS A 537 33.20 -27.70 -0.03
CA LYS A 537 33.39 -28.62 1.12
C LYS A 537 32.15 -28.85 1.98
N ASN A 538 31.19 -27.93 2.00
CA ASN A 538 30.00 -28.03 2.84
C ASN A 538 28.91 -28.84 2.12
N VAL A 539 28.67 -30.08 2.57
CA VAL A 539 27.67 -30.99 1.98
C VAL A 539 26.27 -30.38 1.95
N HIS A 540 25.91 -29.62 2.98
CA HIS A 540 24.60 -29.00 3.11
C HIS A 540 24.37 -27.87 2.08
N ASN A 541 25.43 -27.11 1.74
CA ASN A 541 25.31 -25.90 0.92
C ASN A 541 25.88 -26.02 -0.51
N ARG A 542 26.56 -27.11 -0.85
CA ARG A 542 27.19 -27.26 -2.17
C ARG A 542 26.17 -27.30 -3.31
N TYR A 543 25.10 -28.08 -3.14
CA TYR A 543 24.01 -28.24 -4.10
C TYR A 543 22.67 -28.20 -3.39
N MET A 544 21.66 -27.57 -3.99
CA MET A 544 20.32 -27.50 -3.39
C MET A 544 19.33 -28.39 -4.13
N GLN A 545 18.77 -27.94 -5.25
CA GLN A 545 17.91 -28.77 -6.07
C GLN A 545 18.49 -29.03 -7.45
N ALA A 546 18.18 -30.22 -7.97
CA ALA A 546 18.37 -30.59 -9.36
C ALA A 546 17.02 -30.89 -10.04
N ARG A 547 16.88 -30.51 -11.31
CA ARG A 547 15.70 -30.78 -12.14
C ARG A 547 16.12 -31.25 -13.53
N LYS A 548 15.55 -32.35 -13.99
CA LYS A 548 15.65 -32.77 -15.40
C LYS A 548 14.71 -31.91 -16.24
N THR A 549 15.23 -31.33 -17.31
CA THR A 549 14.46 -30.51 -18.25
C THR A 549 13.73 -31.40 -19.26
N PRO A 550 12.70 -30.88 -19.97
CA PRO A 550 12.06 -31.59 -21.09
C PRO A 550 13.03 -31.96 -22.23
N GLN A 551 14.17 -31.27 -22.33
CA GLN A 551 15.22 -31.55 -23.31
C GLN A 551 16.17 -32.68 -22.88
N GLY A 552 15.98 -33.24 -21.68
CA GLY A 552 16.83 -34.31 -21.14
C GLY A 552 18.16 -33.84 -20.54
N THR A 553 18.33 -32.53 -20.36
CA THR A 553 19.43 -31.92 -19.60
C THR A 553 19.07 -31.80 -18.12
N TYR A 554 20.03 -31.44 -17.27
CA TYR A 554 19.86 -31.32 -15.83
C TYR A 554 20.28 -29.95 -15.35
N LEU A 555 19.35 -29.19 -14.77
CA LEU A 555 19.64 -27.93 -14.08
C LEU A 555 19.94 -28.22 -12.61
N ILE A 556 21.06 -27.72 -12.11
CA ILE A 556 21.51 -27.89 -10.72
C ILE A 556 21.83 -26.53 -10.11
N SER A 557 21.29 -26.26 -8.92
CA SER A 557 21.65 -25.08 -8.13
C SER A 557 22.89 -25.33 -7.27
N TYR A 558 23.96 -24.59 -7.53
CA TYR A 558 25.20 -24.59 -6.76
C TYR A 558 25.20 -23.41 -5.80
N ARG A 559 24.72 -23.63 -4.57
CA ARG A 559 24.43 -22.54 -3.63
C ARG A 559 25.70 -21.82 -3.18
N ASP A 560 26.70 -22.50 -2.63
CA ASP A 560 27.94 -21.84 -2.16
C ASP A 560 28.74 -21.21 -3.31
N ASN A 561 28.74 -21.83 -4.50
CA ASN A 561 29.44 -21.29 -5.68
C ASN A 561 28.64 -20.19 -6.40
N LYS A 562 27.42 -19.87 -5.94
CA LYS A 562 26.56 -18.81 -6.47
C LYS A 562 26.30 -18.96 -7.97
N LEU A 563 25.91 -20.14 -8.41
CA LEU A 563 25.61 -20.37 -9.83
C LEU A 563 24.54 -21.43 -10.05
N ILE A 564 23.93 -21.37 -11.23
CA ILE A 564 23.14 -22.47 -11.80
C ILE A 564 23.97 -23.10 -12.91
N LEU A 565 24.00 -24.43 -12.94
CA LEU A 565 24.68 -25.21 -13.95
C LEU A 565 23.68 -26.10 -14.69
N GLU A 566 23.76 -26.15 -16.01
CA GLU A 566 23.04 -27.12 -16.83
C GLU A 566 24.01 -28.13 -17.42
N LEU A 567 23.75 -29.42 -17.17
CA LEU A 567 24.53 -30.54 -17.69
C LEU A 567 23.72 -31.33 -18.71
N ASN A 568 24.36 -31.85 -19.75
CA ASN A 568 23.76 -32.87 -20.62
C ASN A 568 23.82 -34.27 -20.00
N ALA A 569 23.30 -35.27 -20.72
CA ALA A 569 23.33 -36.68 -20.30
C ALA A 569 24.74 -37.26 -20.13
N ASP A 570 25.77 -36.68 -20.73
CA ASP A 570 27.16 -37.14 -20.52
C ASP A 570 27.85 -36.43 -19.34
N GLY A 571 27.11 -35.60 -18.60
CA GLY A 571 27.67 -34.77 -17.52
C GLY A 571 28.45 -33.55 -17.99
N LYS A 572 28.39 -33.20 -19.28
CA LYS A 572 29.05 -32.01 -19.82
C LYS A 572 28.19 -30.78 -19.62
N GLU A 573 28.83 -29.69 -19.22
CA GLU A 573 28.20 -28.38 -19.12
C GLU A 573 27.71 -27.89 -20.49
N VAL A 574 26.44 -27.52 -20.57
CA VAL A 574 25.80 -26.94 -21.75
C VAL A 574 25.29 -25.53 -21.52
N TRP A 575 25.10 -25.14 -20.26
CA TRP A 575 24.75 -23.77 -19.89
C TRP A 575 25.19 -23.47 -18.45
N ARG A 576 25.47 -22.19 -18.19
CA ARG A 576 25.88 -21.69 -16.88
C ARG A 576 25.36 -20.29 -16.66
N TYR A 577 24.84 -20.05 -15.46
CA TYR A 577 24.47 -18.72 -15.02
C TYR A 577 25.10 -18.40 -13.67
N LYS A 578 25.90 -17.34 -13.63
CA LYS A 578 26.51 -16.83 -12.40
C LYS A 578 25.55 -15.88 -11.71
N LEU A 579 25.24 -16.15 -10.45
CA LEU A 579 24.41 -15.30 -9.61
C LEU A 579 25.21 -14.11 -9.08
N ASN A 580 24.51 -13.07 -8.65
CA ASN A 580 25.13 -11.95 -7.95
C ASN A 580 25.71 -12.39 -6.61
N ASP A 581 26.63 -11.59 -6.05
CA ASP A 581 27.38 -12.00 -4.87
C ASP A 581 26.53 -12.28 -3.62
N ASN A 582 25.39 -11.59 -3.52
CA ASN A 582 24.42 -11.71 -2.43
C ASN A 582 23.32 -12.74 -2.71
N ASP A 583 23.25 -13.28 -3.92
CA ASP A 583 22.23 -14.24 -4.31
C ASP A 583 22.68 -15.67 -3.96
N ARG A 584 21.74 -16.45 -3.46
CA ARG A 584 21.84 -17.89 -3.28
C ARG A 584 20.56 -18.50 -3.80
N ALA A 585 20.66 -19.36 -4.81
CA ALA A 585 19.49 -20.02 -5.36
C ALA A 585 19.20 -21.34 -4.62
N PHE A 586 17.93 -21.60 -4.33
CA PHE A 586 17.52 -22.92 -3.83
C PHE A 586 17.21 -23.89 -4.99
N THR A 587 16.66 -23.37 -6.08
CA THR A 587 16.26 -24.16 -7.26
C THR A 587 16.41 -23.37 -8.55
N ALA A 588 16.28 -24.05 -9.68
CA ALA A 588 16.16 -23.45 -11.00
C ALA A 588 15.22 -24.30 -11.86
N ILE A 589 14.27 -23.65 -12.53
CA ILE A 589 13.25 -24.33 -13.33
C ILE A 589 13.28 -23.78 -14.75
N ARG A 590 13.46 -24.67 -15.73
CA ARG A 590 13.30 -24.34 -17.15
C ARG A 590 11.81 -24.19 -17.47
N LEU A 591 11.42 -23.00 -17.92
CA LEU A 591 10.07 -22.67 -18.33
C LEU A 591 9.79 -23.16 -19.77
N PRO A 592 8.51 -23.34 -20.16
CA PRO A 592 8.14 -23.76 -21.52
C PRO A 592 8.64 -22.83 -22.63
N ASN A 593 8.87 -21.54 -22.33
CA ASN A 593 9.41 -20.55 -23.25
C ASN A 593 10.95 -20.61 -23.40
N GLY A 594 11.61 -21.56 -22.73
CA GLY A 594 13.07 -21.73 -22.77
C GLY A 594 13.85 -20.88 -21.76
N ARG A 595 13.19 -19.99 -21.01
CA ARG A 595 13.82 -19.19 -19.95
C ARG A 595 13.93 -19.96 -18.64
N THR A 596 14.75 -19.48 -17.72
CA THR A 596 15.00 -20.15 -16.44
C THR A 596 14.55 -19.26 -15.29
N LEU A 597 13.62 -19.76 -14.47
CA LEU A 597 13.16 -19.09 -13.25
C LEU A 597 14.03 -19.51 -12.07
N ILE A 598 14.54 -18.53 -11.32
CA ILE A 598 15.52 -18.73 -10.25
C ILE A 598 15.10 -17.92 -9.00
N PRO A 599 14.61 -18.58 -7.93
CA PRO A 599 14.39 -17.94 -6.65
C PRO A 599 15.70 -17.78 -5.86
N CYS A 600 16.05 -16.53 -5.56
CA CYS A 600 17.24 -16.16 -4.80
C CYS A 600 16.88 -15.90 -3.33
N ILE A 601 17.08 -16.91 -2.48
CA ILE A 601 16.56 -16.95 -1.11
C ILE A 601 17.25 -15.99 -0.14
N THR A 602 18.49 -15.57 -0.40
CA THR A 602 19.23 -14.65 0.49
C THR A 602 19.05 -13.18 0.15
N SER A 603 18.60 -12.88 -1.07
CA SER A 603 18.36 -11.52 -1.56
C SER A 603 16.87 -11.19 -1.66
N TYR A 604 15.99 -12.11 -1.24
CA TYR A 604 14.54 -11.93 -1.22
C TYR A 604 13.98 -11.53 -2.60
N ARG A 605 14.45 -12.21 -3.66
CA ARG A 605 13.99 -11.95 -5.03
C ARG A 605 13.83 -13.22 -5.86
N ILE A 606 13.03 -13.12 -6.91
CA ILE A 606 12.90 -14.14 -7.96
C ILE A 606 13.26 -13.49 -9.29
N ILE A 607 14.12 -14.14 -10.07
CA ILE A 607 14.52 -13.66 -11.40
C ILE A 607 14.15 -14.67 -12.47
N GLU A 608 13.76 -14.18 -13.64
CA GLU A 608 13.67 -14.94 -14.88
C GLU A 608 14.83 -14.54 -15.79
N VAL A 609 15.59 -15.51 -16.28
CA VAL A 609 16.74 -15.28 -17.15
C VAL A 609 16.59 -16.00 -18.49
N ASP A 610 17.01 -15.36 -19.58
CA ASP A 610 17.11 -16.00 -20.89
C ASP A 610 18.38 -16.85 -21.05
N GLN A 611 18.56 -17.45 -22.23
CA GLN A 611 19.69 -18.35 -22.52
C GLN A 611 21.02 -17.61 -22.55
N GLU A 612 21.00 -16.31 -22.87
CA GLU A 612 22.15 -15.43 -22.85
C GLU A 612 22.50 -14.94 -21.44
N GLY A 613 21.67 -15.26 -20.43
CA GLY A 613 21.87 -14.89 -19.03
C GLY A 613 21.39 -13.47 -18.70
N LYS A 614 20.58 -12.84 -19.55
CA LYS A 614 19.95 -11.55 -19.25
C LYS A 614 18.70 -11.78 -18.41
N ILE A 615 18.54 -10.98 -17.35
CA ILE A 615 17.31 -10.94 -16.55
C ILE A 615 16.21 -10.30 -17.42
N THR A 616 15.16 -11.07 -17.70
CA THR A 616 14.01 -10.64 -18.50
C THR A 616 12.83 -10.22 -17.64
N TRP A 617 12.78 -10.67 -16.38
CA TRP A 617 11.79 -10.28 -15.38
C TRP A 617 12.37 -10.48 -13.98
N GLU A 618 11.96 -9.65 -13.03
CA GLU A 618 12.39 -9.69 -11.63
C GLU A 618 11.20 -9.34 -10.72
N LEU A 619 11.16 -9.98 -9.55
CA LEU A 619 10.30 -9.63 -8.41
C LEU A 619 11.19 -9.52 -7.17
N ASP A 620 11.23 -8.35 -6.54
CA ASP A 620 12.05 -8.08 -5.34
C ASP A 620 11.22 -7.49 -4.18
N LYS A 621 11.88 -7.19 -3.05
CA LYS A 621 11.25 -6.60 -1.86
C LYS A 621 10.64 -5.20 -2.06
N GLN A 622 11.04 -4.47 -3.09
CA GLN A 622 10.46 -3.16 -3.41
C GLN A 622 9.11 -3.31 -4.14
N ASP A 623 8.95 -4.42 -4.85
CA ASP A 623 7.71 -4.84 -5.50
C ASP A 623 6.83 -5.70 -4.59
N ASP A 624 7.39 -6.28 -3.51
CA ASP A 624 6.67 -6.99 -2.47
C ASP A 624 5.81 -6.01 -1.65
N LEU A 625 4.54 -6.36 -1.48
CA LEU A 625 3.52 -5.59 -0.75
C LEU A 625 3.89 -5.61 0.75
N GLY A 626 4.81 -4.73 1.14
CA GLY A 626 5.29 -4.55 2.51
C GLY A 626 4.42 -3.63 3.35
#